data_AF-A0A7S1MR61-F1
#
_entry.id   AF-A0A7S1MR61-F1
#
_cell.length_a   1.000
_cell.length_b   1.000
_cell.length_c   1.000
_cell.angle_alpha   90.00
_cell.angle_beta   90.00
_cell.angle_gamma   90.00
#
_symmetry.space_group_name_H-M   'P 1'
#
loop_
_entity.id
_entity.type
_entity.pdbx_description
1 polymer ?
#
loop_
_entity_poly.entity_id
_entity_poly.type
_entity_poly.pdbx_seq_one_letter_code
_entity_poly.pdbx_strand_id
1 'polypeptide(L)'
;IIELFGWRHIDIERECEFIGKAGYLGVKFFPAQEQVMSEEPFNNVMNPWYFMYQPVSYRLQGRMGTRDDLRRAINACRKHGVRAYADAVVNHMVGSGNDGNPHHRNDAGSCVYFPEKNSSADYPPHPGLG
;
A
#
# COMPACT_ATOMS: atom_id res chain seq x y z
N ILE A 1 13.75 -7.69 -14.59
CA ILE A 1 12.80 -7.55 -13.45
C ILE A 1 11.57 -8.36 -13.78
N ILE A 2 10.91 -8.97 -12.79
CA ILE A 2 9.63 -9.67 -12.94
C ILE A 2 8.51 -8.88 -12.24
N GLU A 3 7.32 -8.85 -12.84
CA GLU A 3 6.12 -8.25 -12.26
C GLU A 3 5.10 -9.33 -11.90
N LEU A 4 4.77 -9.43 -10.61
CA LEU A 4 3.82 -10.41 -10.08
C LEU A 4 2.50 -9.71 -9.71
N PHE A 5 1.76 -9.29 -10.74
CA PHE A 5 0.55 -8.47 -10.58
C PHE A 5 -0.49 -9.14 -9.68
N GLY A 6 -0.84 -8.46 -8.58
CA GLY A 6 -1.85 -8.92 -7.63
C GLY A 6 -1.40 -10.05 -6.70
N TRP A 7 -0.14 -10.48 -6.74
CA TRP A 7 0.34 -11.56 -5.87
C TRP A 7 0.43 -11.10 -4.40
N ARG A 8 0.06 -11.99 -3.48
CA ARG A 8 0.24 -11.74 -2.05
C ARG A 8 1.72 -11.83 -1.69
N HIS A 9 2.14 -11.09 -0.67
CA HIS A 9 3.54 -11.08 -0.24
C HIS A 9 4.03 -12.49 0.17
N ILE A 10 3.17 -13.30 0.78
CA ILE A 10 3.50 -14.70 1.16
C ILE A 10 3.73 -15.62 -0.05
N ASP A 11 3.09 -15.34 -1.19
CA ASP A 11 3.28 -16.13 -2.40
C ASP A 11 4.58 -15.70 -3.09
N ILE A 12 4.88 -14.39 -3.08
CA ILE A 12 6.19 -13.88 -3.53
C ILE A 12 7.32 -14.47 -2.68
N GLU A 13 7.18 -14.51 -1.35
CA GLU A 13 8.15 -15.12 -0.42
C GLU A 13 8.53 -16.54 -0.84
N ARG A 14 7.54 -17.36 -1.19
CA ARG A 14 7.73 -18.76 -1.62
C ARG A 14 8.38 -18.88 -3.00
N GLU A 15 8.12 -17.91 -3.87
CA GLU A 15 8.58 -17.92 -5.26
C GLU A 15 10.03 -17.39 -5.41
N CYS A 16 10.55 -16.67 -4.41
CA CYS A 16 11.84 -15.99 -4.46
C CYS A 16 13.03 -16.90 -4.85
N GLU A 17 13.03 -18.18 -4.46
CA GLU A 17 14.08 -19.13 -4.86
C GLU A 17 14.04 -19.42 -6.37
N PHE A 18 12.85 -19.67 -6.91
CA PHE A 18 12.66 -19.88 -8.35
C PHE A 18 13.04 -18.63 -9.13
N ILE A 19 12.58 -17.45 -8.69
CA ILE A 19 12.89 -16.17 -9.33
C ILE A 19 14.41 -15.95 -9.44
N GLY A 20 15.15 -16.25 -8.36
CA GLY A 20 16.61 -16.18 -8.35
C GLY A 20 17.25 -17.18 -9.32
N LYS A 21 16.83 -18.46 -9.28
CA LYS A 21 17.33 -19.52 -10.17
C LYS A 21 17.02 -19.26 -11.66
N ALA A 22 15.88 -18.64 -11.94
CA ALA A 22 15.48 -18.25 -13.29
C ALA A 22 16.26 -17.03 -13.82
N GLY A 23 17.14 -16.42 -13.03
CA GLY A 23 18.01 -15.32 -13.45
C GLY A 23 17.39 -13.93 -13.40
N TYR A 24 16.22 -13.77 -12.76
CA TYR A 24 15.63 -12.45 -12.58
C TYR A 24 16.39 -11.65 -11.52
N LEU A 25 16.80 -10.43 -11.88
CA LEU A 25 17.56 -9.54 -10.97
C LEU A 25 16.70 -8.80 -9.95
N GLY A 26 15.37 -8.86 -10.07
CA GLY A 26 14.49 -8.19 -9.14
C GLY A 26 13.01 -8.42 -9.38
N VAL A 27 12.23 -8.25 -8.32
CA VAL A 27 10.78 -8.40 -8.27
C VAL A 27 10.14 -7.05 -7.94
N LYS A 28 9.05 -6.73 -8.65
CA LYS A 28 8.19 -5.59 -8.36
C LYS A 28 7.08 -5.99 -7.39
N PHE A 29 7.03 -5.32 -6.24
CA PHE A 29 5.93 -5.37 -5.29
C PHE A 29 4.91 -4.31 -5.67
N PHE A 30 3.67 -4.73 -5.91
CA PHE A 30 2.55 -3.82 -6.14
C PHE A 30 2.22 -3.00 -4.87
N PRO A 31 1.41 -1.94 -4.99
CA PRO A 31 1.14 -1.01 -3.88
C PRO A 31 0.87 -1.72 -2.55
N ALA A 32 1.79 -1.53 -1.61
CA ALA A 32 1.79 -2.22 -0.32
C ALA A 32 1.26 -1.35 0.83
N GLN A 33 1.01 -0.06 0.53
CA GLN A 33 0.35 0.85 1.45
C GLN A 33 -1.10 0.41 1.74
N GLU A 34 -1.79 1.13 2.60
CA GLU A 34 -3.19 0.88 2.87
C GLU A 34 -4.02 1.53 1.75
N GLN A 35 -4.91 0.75 1.15
CA GLN A 35 -5.80 1.21 0.09
C GLN A 35 -7.27 0.99 0.43
N VAL A 36 -8.14 1.59 -0.38
CA VAL A 36 -9.59 1.33 -0.33
C VAL A 36 -9.86 -0.17 -0.43
N MET A 37 -10.69 -0.66 0.49
CA MET A 37 -11.33 -1.97 0.41
C MET A 37 -12.83 -1.75 0.67
N SER A 38 -13.66 -2.40 -0.13
CA SER A 38 -15.10 -2.35 -0.06
C SER A 38 -15.66 -3.72 0.32
N GLU A 39 -16.73 -3.72 1.11
CA GLU A 39 -17.55 -4.90 1.38
C GLU A 39 -18.62 -5.09 0.31
N GLU A 40 -18.85 -4.07 -0.53
CA GLU A 40 -19.79 -4.08 -1.65
C GLU A 40 -19.07 -4.05 -3.01
N PRO A 41 -19.62 -4.68 -4.06
CA PRO A 41 -19.03 -4.65 -5.39
C PRO A 41 -19.17 -3.26 -6.04
N PHE A 42 -18.14 -2.85 -6.78
CA PHE A 42 -18.18 -1.66 -7.64
C PHE A 42 -18.16 -2.11 -9.11
N ASN A 43 -19.15 -1.66 -9.90
CA ASN A 43 -19.35 -2.13 -11.29
C ASN A 43 -19.38 -3.67 -11.40
N ASN A 44 -20.10 -4.34 -10.49
CA ASN A 44 -20.18 -5.81 -10.39
C ASN A 44 -18.85 -6.52 -10.11
N VAL A 45 -17.82 -5.80 -9.65
CA VAL A 45 -16.53 -6.37 -9.27
C VAL A 45 -16.24 -6.07 -7.81
N MET A 46 -16.04 -7.12 -7.02
CA MET A 46 -15.57 -6.98 -5.64
C MET A 46 -14.10 -6.53 -5.65
N ASN A 47 -13.80 -5.39 -5.01
CA ASN A 47 -12.44 -4.86 -4.85
C ASN A 47 -11.62 -4.94 -6.15
N PRO A 48 -11.96 -4.16 -7.20
CA PRO A 48 -11.26 -4.20 -8.47
C PRO A 48 -9.79 -3.82 -8.30
N TRP A 49 -8.92 -4.30 -9.21
CA TRP A 49 -7.46 -4.16 -9.07
C TRP A 49 -7.00 -2.70 -8.89
N TYR A 50 -7.68 -1.75 -9.54
CA TYR A 50 -7.31 -0.34 -9.48
C TYR A 50 -7.54 0.30 -8.11
N PHE A 51 -8.25 -0.37 -7.19
CA PHE A 51 -8.32 0.08 -5.79
C PHE A 51 -6.95 0.13 -5.12
N MET A 52 -5.99 -0.71 -5.55
CA MET A 52 -4.60 -0.69 -5.07
C MET A 52 -3.91 0.67 -5.33
N TYR A 53 -4.41 1.44 -6.29
CA TYR A 53 -3.90 2.76 -6.65
C TYR A 53 -4.70 3.91 -6.00
N GLN A 54 -5.53 3.63 -5.00
CA GLN A 54 -6.22 4.61 -4.17
C GLN A 54 -5.76 4.49 -2.70
N PRO A 55 -4.65 5.15 -2.32
CA PRO A 55 -4.12 5.09 -0.95
C PRO A 55 -5.04 5.78 0.07
N VAL A 56 -5.35 5.10 1.18
CA VAL A 56 -6.03 5.66 2.36
C VAL A 56 -5.00 6.16 3.38
N SER A 57 -3.90 5.42 3.54
CA SER A 57 -2.75 5.81 4.36
C SER A 57 -1.47 5.15 3.85
N TYR A 58 -0.32 5.56 4.38
CA TYR A 58 0.97 4.92 4.08
C TYR A 58 1.33 3.79 5.04
N ARG A 59 0.38 3.29 5.84
CA ARG A 59 0.58 2.05 6.60
C ARG A 59 0.83 0.91 5.62
N LEU A 60 1.86 0.11 5.85
CA LEU A 60 2.22 -1.00 4.97
C LEU A 60 1.35 -2.23 5.27
N GLN A 61 0.04 -2.08 5.08
CA GLN A 61 -0.95 -3.13 5.31
C GLN A 61 -2.10 -2.93 4.33
N GLY A 62 -2.19 -3.82 3.36
CA GLY A 62 -3.17 -3.72 2.27
C GLY A 62 -3.57 -5.09 1.76
N ARG A 63 -4.14 -5.11 0.56
CA ARG A 63 -4.66 -6.31 -0.12
C ARG A 63 -3.66 -7.46 -0.21
N MET A 64 -2.36 -7.18 -0.30
CA MET A 64 -1.31 -8.18 -0.51
C MET A 64 -0.79 -8.81 0.79
N GLY A 65 -1.16 -8.28 1.94
CA GLY A 65 -0.75 -8.79 3.24
C GLY A 65 -0.32 -7.69 4.20
N THR A 66 0.24 -8.13 5.31
CA THR A 66 0.70 -7.28 6.41
C THR A 66 2.13 -6.74 6.15
N ARG A 67 2.53 -5.77 6.99
CA ARG A 67 3.91 -5.26 7.01
C ARG A 67 4.94 -6.37 7.25
N ASP A 68 4.58 -7.35 8.06
CA ASP A 68 5.47 -8.46 8.38
C ASP A 68 5.60 -9.42 7.19
N ASP A 69 4.51 -9.69 6.46
CA ASP A 69 4.56 -10.48 5.23
C ASP A 69 5.42 -9.80 4.16
N LEU A 70 5.25 -8.48 3.98
CA LEU A 70 6.08 -7.69 3.07
C LEU A 70 7.57 -7.79 3.44
N ARG A 71 7.89 -7.64 4.74
CA ARG A 71 9.28 -7.75 5.23
C ARG A 71 9.87 -9.13 4.96
N ARG A 72 9.12 -10.20 5.22
CA ARG A 72 9.59 -11.58 4.97
C ARG A 72 9.84 -11.82 3.49
N ALA A 73 8.93 -11.39 2.61
CA ALA A 73 9.09 -11.53 1.17
C ALA A 73 10.33 -10.79 0.65
N ILE A 74 10.54 -9.54 1.09
CA ILE A 74 11.74 -8.76 0.74
C ILE A 74 13.01 -9.50 1.19
N ASN A 75 13.04 -10.00 2.43
CA ASN A 75 14.20 -10.71 2.96
C ASN A 75 14.48 -12.03 2.22
N ALA A 76 13.43 -12.81 1.92
CA ALA A 76 13.53 -14.04 1.15
C ALA A 76 14.11 -13.78 -0.25
N CYS A 77 13.58 -12.79 -0.97
CA CYS A 77 14.06 -12.46 -2.31
C CYS A 77 15.52 -11.96 -2.30
N ARG A 78 15.88 -11.11 -1.32
CA ARG A 78 17.27 -10.66 -1.17
C ARG A 78 18.24 -11.80 -0.88
N LYS A 79 17.83 -12.83 -0.11
CA LYS A 79 18.63 -14.03 0.15
C LYS A 79 18.98 -14.79 -1.15
N HIS A 80 18.11 -14.73 -2.16
CA HIS A 80 18.32 -15.35 -3.47
C HIS A 80 18.87 -14.37 -4.53
N GLY A 81 19.43 -13.23 -4.11
CA GLY A 81 20.04 -12.25 -5.03
C GLY A 81 19.04 -11.41 -5.82
N VAL A 82 17.75 -11.46 -5.47
CA VAL A 82 16.67 -10.75 -6.16
C VAL A 82 16.41 -9.41 -5.45
N ARG A 83 16.53 -8.28 -6.17
CA ARG A 83 16.23 -6.94 -5.64
C ARG A 83 14.71 -6.71 -5.53
N ALA A 84 14.30 -5.94 -4.52
CA ALA A 84 12.91 -5.55 -4.34
C ALA A 84 12.68 -4.13 -4.86
N TYR A 85 11.67 -3.94 -5.71
CA TYR A 85 11.23 -2.63 -6.19
C TYR A 85 9.77 -2.43 -5.78
N ALA A 86 9.45 -1.30 -5.16
CA ALA A 86 8.09 -1.00 -4.74
C ALA A 86 7.38 -0.12 -5.77
N ASP A 87 6.15 -0.47 -6.10
CA ASP A 87 5.20 0.41 -6.75
C ASP A 87 4.65 1.39 -5.69
N ALA A 88 5.07 2.65 -5.79
CA ALA A 88 4.78 3.68 -4.80
C ALA A 88 3.82 4.73 -5.36
N VAL A 89 2.60 4.77 -4.83
CA VAL A 89 1.59 5.77 -5.21
C VAL A 89 1.69 6.95 -4.25
N VAL A 90 2.47 7.94 -4.64
CA VAL A 90 2.77 9.13 -3.81
C VAL A 90 2.18 10.42 -4.36
N ASN A 91 1.67 10.39 -5.58
CA ASN A 91 1.13 11.56 -6.27
C ASN A 91 -0.28 11.95 -5.78
N HIS A 92 -1.10 10.96 -5.40
CA HIS A 92 -2.50 11.16 -5.04
C HIS A 92 -2.95 10.17 -3.95
N MET A 93 -4.12 10.43 -3.36
CA MET A 93 -4.79 9.58 -2.37
C MET A 93 -6.10 9.03 -2.95
N VAL A 94 -6.96 8.44 -2.11
CA VAL A 94 -8.32 8.05 -2.52
C VAL A 94 -9.12 9.20 -3.15
N GLY A 95 -10.10 8.84 -3.99
CA GLY A 95 -11.14 9.79 -4.39
C GLY A 95 -12.04 10.15 -3.20
N SER A 96 -12.62 11.36 -3.24
CA SER A 96 -13.51 11.85 -2.17
C SER A 96 -14.62 10.86 -1.84
N GLY A 97 -14.78 10.51 -0.56
CA GLY A 97 -15.83 9.61 -0.06
C GLY A 97 -15.50 8.11 -0.12
N ASN A 98 -14.41 7.72 -0.79
CA ASN A 98 -14.00 6.31 -0.90
C ASN A 98 -13.19 5.80 0.31
N ASP A 99 -12.80 6.68 1.24
CA ASP A 99 -12.19 6.33 2.54
C ASP A 99 -13.21 6.17 3.68
N GLY A 100 -14.51 6.26 3.38
CA GLY A 100 -15.59 6.22 4.36
C GLY A 100 -15.89 4.84 4.96
N ASN A 101 -15.12 3.80 4.64
CA ASN A 101 -15.33 2.49 5.26
C ASN A 101 -14.92 2.56 6.76
N PRO A 102 -15.83 2.20 7.69
CA PRO A 102 -15.66 2.40 9.12
C PRO A 102 -14.48 1.63 9.73
N HIS A 103 -13.97 0.61 9.05
CA HIS A 103 -12.89 -0.26 9.54
C HIS A 103 -11.47 0.14 9.07
N HIS A 104 -11.33 1.24 8.32
CA HIS A 104 -10.01 1.75 7.89
C HIS A 104 -9.36 2.71 8.89
N ARG A 105 -10.09 3.07 9.94
CA ARG A 105 -9.58 3.86 11.07
C ARG A 105 -9.81 3.12 12.37
N ASN A 106 -9.02 3.50 13.37
CA ASN A 106 -9.11 2.99 14.73
C ASN A 106 -10.58 2.84 15.16
N ASP A 107 -11.00 1.66 15.65
CA ASP A 107 -12.39 1.35 16.01
C ASP A 107 -12.97 2.31 17.08
N ALA A 108 -12.11 3.05 17.77
CA ALA A 108 -12.46 4.08 18.76
C ALA A 108 -12.48 5.53 18.21
N GLY A 109 -12.23 5.74 16.91
CA GLY A 109 -12.16 7.07 16.29
C GLY A 109 -13.45 7.45 15.58
N SER A 110 -14.08 8.55 15.97
CA SER A 110 -15.22 9.12 15.25
C SER A 110 -14.81 9.64 13.86
N CYS A 111 -15.69 9.53 12.86
CA CYS A 111 -15.52 10.18 11.56
C CYS A 111 -15.32 11.69 11.76
N VAL A 112 -14.15 12.19 11.39
CA VAL A 112 -13.87 13.62 11.40
C VAL A 112 -14.08 14.14 10.00
N TYR A 113 -15.13 14.93 9.79
CA TYR A 113 -15.27 15.71 8.56
C TYR A 113 -14.16 16.77 8.57
N PHE A 114 -13.17 16.61 7.69
CA PHE A 114 -12.18 17.66 7.47
C PHE A 114 -12.83 18.71 6.56
N PRO A 115 -12.94 19.98 6.98
CA PRO A 115 -13.32 21.06 6.08
C PRO A 115 -12.25 21.21 4.97
N GLU A 116 -12.59 22.00 3.94
CA GLU A 116 -11.70 22.33 2.81
C GLU A 116 -10.26 22.55 3.29
N LYS A 117 -9.32 21.74 2.79
CA LYS A 117 -7.93 21.82 3.24
C LYS A 117 -7.24 22.99 2.55
N ASN A 118 -6.90 24.04 3.32
CA ASN A 118 -5.88 24.98 2.90
C ASN A 118 -4.53 24.26 2.79
N SER A 119 -3.82 24.51 1.69
CA SER A 119 -2.48 23.95 1.47
C SER A 119 -1.53 24.32 2.61
N SER A 120 -0.54 23.48 2.88
CA SER A 120 0.48 23.67 3.93
C SER A 120 1.43 24.86 3.69
N ALA A 121 1.12 25.76 2.76
CA ALA A 121 1.88 26.97 2.50
C ALA A 121 1.75 28.01 3.62
N ASP A 122 0.67 27.96 4.42
CA ASP A 122 0.41 28.91 5.51
C ASP A 122 0.68 28.31 6.90
N TYR A 123 1.79 27.57 7.07
CA TYR A 123 2.25 27.22 8.42
C TYR A 123 3.05 28.40 9.00
N PRO A 124 2.57 29.11 10.04
CA PRO A 124 3.37 30.15 10.68
C PRO A 124 4.61 29.54 11.35
N PRO A 125 5.76 30.22 11.36
CA PRO A 125 6.96 29.71 12.04
C PRO A 125 6.66 29.53 13.53
N HIS A 126 6.96 28.34 14.05
CA HIS A 126 6.78 28.00 15.47
C HIS A 126 7.49 29.00 16.40
N PRO A 127 6.79 29.60 17.38
CA PRO A 127 7.45 30.29 18.49
C PRO A 127 7.79 29.25 19.56
N GLY A 128 9.07 28.95 19.78
CA GLY A 128 9.44 27.99 20.81
C GLY A 128 10.90 27.57 20.98
N LEU A 129 11.87 28.31 20.45
CA LEU A 129 13.27 28.18 20.88
C LEU A 129 13.75 29.52 21.44
N GLY A 130 13.63 29.64 22.75
CA GLY A 130 14.24 30.64 23.62
C GLY A 130 14.61 29.96 24.93
#